data_AF-A0A452ZX12-F1
#
_entry.id   AF-A0A452ZX12-F1
#
_cell.length_a   1.000
_cell.length_b   1.000
_cell.length_c   1.000
_cell.angle_alpha   90.00
_cell.angle_beta   90.00
_cell.angle_gamma   90.00
#
_symmetry.space_group_name_H-M   'P 1'
#
loop_
_entity.id
_entity.type
_entity.pdbx_description
1 polymer ?
#
loop_
_entity_poly.entity_id
_entity_poly.type
_entity_poly.pdbx_seq_one_letter_code
_entity_poly.pdbx_strand_id
1 'polypeptide(L)'
;MSFYQGKLYAIAKDENLLVVNISQDHSTGDPQVSRIGRVIEGDCPTWYDAVFEDNSSACKKLYLVESRGMLLMVRRTIWCQFPEPGGDGKIMGGQNEFEVFEADFEHSRWVKVSTVGDDQVLFLGRRCSRSMSVSQYGLPGDRIFFLDDDEDNRLDYAYDEEKTSFGVYSMRFRSIGSGDPNISWKRCAEMYLAAWLFPQDR
;
A
#
# COMPACT_ATOMS: atom_id res chain seq x y z
N MET A 1 -3.21 5.69 -5.81
CA MET A 1 -3.63 7.08 -6.08
C MET A 1 -4.56 7.50 -4.96
N SER A 2 -4.61 8.79 -4.65
CA SER A 2 -5.53 9.34 -3.64
C SER A 2 -5.99 10.73 -4.06
N PHE A 3 -7.21 11.09 -3.66
CA PHE A 3 -7.71 12.45 -3.81
C PHE A 3 -7.39 13.24 -2.54
N TYR A 4 -6.81 14.42 -2.68
CA TYR A 4 -6.41 15.25 -1.54
C TYR A 4 -6.54 16.73 -1.90
N GLN A 5 -7.24 17.49 -1.07
CA GLN A 5 -7.44 18.94 -1.24
C GLN A 5 -7.86 19.35 -2.67
N GLY A 6 -8.79 18.60 -3.27
CA GLY A 6 -9.32 18.92 -4.60
C GLY A 6 -8.44 18.45 -5.78
N LYS A 7 -7.31 17.77 -5.53
CA LYS A 7 -6.38 17.31 -6.56
C LYS A 7 -6.18 15.80 -6.49
N LEU A 8 -5.86 15.22 -7.65
CA LEU A 8 -5.53 13.80 -7.76
C LEU A 8 -4.02 13.62 -7.62
N TYR A 9 -3.61 12.75 -6.70
CA TYR A 9 -2.21 12.40 -6.48
C TYR A 9 -1.94 10.92 -6.79
N ALA A 10 -0.75 10.66 -7.31
CA ALA A 10 -0.23 9.33 -7.60
C ALA A 10 1.17 9.16 -6.98
N ILE A 11 1.52 7.93 -6.65
CA ILE A 11 2.84 7.57 -6.12
C ILE A 11 3.55 6.68 -7.13
N ALA A 12 4.77 7.04 -7.51
CA ALA A 12 5.60 6.26 -8.41
C ALA A 12 6.44 5.22 -7.64
N LYS A 13 7.04 4.24 -8.35
CA LYS A 13 7.84 3.15 -7.74
C LYS A 13 9.04 3.68 -6.94
N ASP A 14 9.60 4.79 -7.38
CA ASP A 14 10.72 5.52 -6.76
C ASP A 14 10.25 6.46 -5.64
N GLU A 15 8.99 6.39 -5.22
CA GLU A 15 8.38 7.19 -4.15
C GLU A 15 8.20 8.67 -4.49
N ASN A 16 8.33 9.04 -5.76
CA ASN A 16 7.97 10.38 -6.21
C ASN A 16 6.44 10.60 -6.06
N LEU A 17 6.05 11.65 -5.34
CA LEU A 17 4.66 12.09 -5.30
C LEU A 17 4.37 12.91 -6.55
N LEU A 18 3.37 12.48 -7.30
CA LEU A 18 2.94 13.12 -8.53
C LEU A 18 1.56 13.73 -8.33
N VAL A 19 1.37 14.96 -8.80
CA VAL A 19 0.06 15.58 -8.97
C VAL A 19 -0.40 15.41 -10.41
N VAL A 20 -1.61 14.90 -10.58
CA VAL A 20 -2.24 14.68 -11.88
C VAL A 20 -3.30 15.76 -12.09
N ASN A 21 -3.06 16.65 -13.04
CA ASN A 21 -4.01 17.68 -13.43
C ASN A 21 -4.91 17.12 -14.53
N ILE A 22 -6.22 17.16 -14.28
CA ILE A 22 -7.24 16.74 -15.23
C ILE A 22 -7.88 17.99 -15.81
N SER A 23 -7.87 18.12 -17.13
CA SER A 23 -8.60 19.16 -17.87
C SER A 23 -9.72 18.53 -18.67
N GLN A 24 -10.50 19.37 -19.36
CA GLN A 24 -11.53 18.91 -20.27
C GLN A 24 -10.99 18.95 -21.71
N ASP A 25 -11.31 17.94 -22.50
CA ASP A 25 -11.11 18.00 -23.95
C ASP A 25 -12.09 18.97 -24.60
N HIS A 26 -11.58 19.89 -25.42
CA HIS A 26 -12.40 20.92 -26.03
C HIS A 26 -13.29 20.41 -27.17
N SER A 27 -12.99 19.22 -27.72
CA SER A 27 -13.74 18.63 -28.82
C SER A 27 -14.80 17.62 -28.33
N THR A 28 -14.46 16.77 -27.35
CA THR A 28 -15.38 15.74 -26.84
C THR A 28 -16.05 16.12 -25.52
N GLY A 29 -15.45 17.04 -24.76
CA GLY A 29 -15.88 17.35 -23.40
C GLY A 29 -15.43 16.34 -22.35
N ASP A 30 -14.65 15.33 -22.72
CA ASP A 30 -14.21 14.27 -21.80
C ASP A 30 -13.06 14.74 -20.88
N PRO A 31 -12.95 14.18 -19.66
CA PRO A 31 -11.80 14.43 -18.80
C PRO A 31 -10.52 13.84 -19.40
N GLN A 32 -9.47 14.65 -19.51
CA GLN A 32 -8.15 14.24 -20.00
C GLN A 32 -7.04 14.66 -19.03
N VAL A 33 -5.97 13.88 -18.96
CA VAL A 33 -4.77 14.26 -18.20
C VAL A 33 -4.03 15.35 -18.98
N SER A 34 -3.99 16.57 -18.43
CA SER A 34 -3.30 17.71 -19.05
C SER A 34 -1.82 17.77 -18.67
N ARG A 35 -1.51 17.45 -17.42
CA ARG A 35 -0.15 17.52 -16.89
C ARG A 35 0.03 16.60 -15.70
N ILE A 36 1.17 15.93 -15.65
CA ILE A 36 1.67 15.24 -14.46
C ILE A 36 2.87 16.03 -13.96
N GLY A 37 2.81 16.49 -12.70
CA GLY A 37 3.91 17.21 -12.05
C GLY A 37 4.44 16.43 -10.87
N ARG A 38 5.74 16.49 -10.60
CA ARG A 38 6.33 15.95 -9.37
C ARG A 38 6.29 17.01 -8.28
N VAL A 39 5.78 16.66 -7.11
CA VAL A 39 5.66 17.56 -5.95
C VAL A 39 6.54 17.17 -4.78
N ILE A 40 6.89 15.88 -4.66
CA ILE A 40 7.87 15.38 -3.70
C ILE A 40 8.81 14.45 -4.44
N GLU A 41 10.11 14.63 -4.23
CA GLU A 41 11.12 13.67 -4.66
C GLU A 41 11.20 12.53 -3.64
N GLY A 42 11.10 11.30 -4.12
CA GLY A 42 11.17 10.12 -3.28
C GLY A 42 12.59 9.87 -2.78
N ASP A 43 12.69 9.42 -1.53
CA ASP A 43 13.94 8.94 -0.92
C ASP A 43 13.85 7.43 -0.77
N CYS A 44 13.77 6.75 -1.91
CA CYS A 44 13.68 5.31 -1.99
C CYS A 44 15.05 4.69 -1.66
N PRO A 45 15.14 3.83 -0.62
CA PRO A 45 16.38 3.12 -0.35
C PRO A 45 16.78 2.21 -1.52
N THR A 46 18.07 2.19 -1.85
CA THR A 46 18.61 1.40 -2.98
C THR A 46 18.62 -0.11 -2.72
N TRP A 47 18.52 -0.54 -1.47
CA TRP A 47 18.52 -1.96 -1.10
C TRP A 47 17.26 -2.73 -1.53
N TYR A 48 16.21 -2.05 -1.96
CA TYR A 48 15.04 -2.71 -2.56
C TYR A 48 15.34 -3.40 -3.89
N ASP A 49 16.45 -3.07 -4.55
CA ASP A 49 16.92 -3.75 -5.76
C ASP A 49 18.04 -4.77 -5.47
N ALA A 50 18.37 -4.99 -4.19
CA ALA A 50 19.46 -5.87 -3.77
C ALA A 50 18.98 -7.28 -3.36
N VAL A 51 19.87 -8.25 -3.56
CA VAL A 51 19.77 -9.59 -2.97
C VAL A 51 20.76 -9.67 -1.83
N PHE A 52 20.29 -10.11 -0.66
CA PHE A 52 21.08 -10.27 0.55
C PHE A 52 21.86 -11.59 0.55
N GLU A 53 22.87 -11.70 1.41
CA GLU A 53 23.75 -12.89 1.50
C GLU A 53 22.99 -14.18 1.85
N ASP A 54 21.88 -14.07 2.58
CA ASP A 54 20.99 -15.18 2.94
C ASP A 54 20.02 -15.57 1.81
N ASN A 55 20.26 -15.09 0.59
CA ASN A 55 19.42 -15.33 -0.58
C ASN A 55 17.98 -14.80 -0.34
N SER A 56 17.85 -13.72 0.41
CA SER A 56 16.61 -12.95 0.53
C SER A 56 16.65 -11.68 -0.33
N SER A 57 15.48 -11.13 -0.64
CA SER A 57 15.33 -9.79 -1.23
C SER A 57 14.12 -9.10 -0.63
N ALA A 58 14.04 -7.80 -0.82
CA ALA A 58 12.91 -7.02 -0.33
C ALA A 58 12.05 -6.51 -1.47
N CYS A 59 10.80 -6.92 -1.48
CA CYS A 59 9.80 -6.42 -2.41
C CYS A 59 9.06 -5.24 -1.77
N LYS A 60 8.95 -4.13 -2.51
CA LYS A 60 8.26 -2.93 -2.04
C LYS A 60 6.89 -2.79 -2.68
N LYS A 61 5.86 -2.52 -1.87
CA LYS A 61 4.55 -2.03 -2.32
C LYS A 61 4.30 -0.64 -1.70
N LEU A 62 3.72 0.25 -2.50
CA LEU A 62 3.45 1.64 -2.11
C LEU A 62 1.95 1.92 -2.21
N TYR A 63 1.41 2.51 -1.15
CA TYR A 63 0.01 2.93 -1.08
C TYR A 63 -0.05 4.41 -0.77
N LEU A 64 -1.04 5.09 -1.33
CA LEU A 64 -1.28 6.50 -1.06
C LEU A 64 -2.68 6.61 -0.46
N VAL A 65 -2.79 7.25 0.71
CA VAL A 65 -4.02 7.31 1.50
C VAL A 65 -4.20 8.73 2.03
N GLU A 66 -5.39 9.29 1.87
CA GLU A 66 -5.77 10.50 2.61
C GLU A 66 -6.33 10.10 3.98
N SER A 67 -5.89 10.79 5.04
CA SER A 67 -6.39 10.60 6.39
C SER A 67 -6.39 11.90 7.18
N ARG A 68 -7.57 12.37 7.57
CA ARG A 68 -7.79 13.56 8.42
C ARG A 68 -7.06 14.82 7.92
N GLY A 69 -7.04 15.04 6.61
CA GLY A 69 -6.37 16.19 6.01
C GLY A 69 -4.85 16.01 5.88
N MET A 70 -4.33 14.80 6.09
CA MET A 70 -2.94 14.43 5.77
C MET A 70 -2.92 13.50 4.56
N LEU A 71 -1.91 13.64 3.71
CA LEU A 71 -1.64 12.69 2.64
C LEU A 71 -0.49 11.77 3.06
N LEU A 72 -0.79 10.49 3.21
CA LEU A 72 0.12 9.47 3.72
C LEU A 72 0.59 8.55 2.59
N MET A 73 1.89 8.31 2.51
CA MET A 73 2.47 7.17 1.81
C MET A 73 2.67 6.03 2.81
N VAL A 74 2.12 4.85 2.51
CA VAL A 74 2.45 3.63 3.24
C VAL A 74 3.36 2.77 2.40
N ARG A 75 4.54 2.46 2.94
CA ARG A 75 5.53 1.57 2.37
C ARG A 75 5.38 0.20 3.03
N ARG A 76 5.07 -0.83 2.24
CA ARG A 76 5.06 -2.24 2.67
C ARG A 76 6.29 -2.92 2.11
N THR A 77 7.15 -3.41 2.99
CA THR A 77 8.28 -4.29 2.67
C THR A 77 7.83 -5.73 2.83
N ILE A 78 8.13 -6.55 1.84
CA ILE A 78 7.84 -7.98 1.84
C ILE A 78 9.18 -8.68 1.69
N TRP A 79 9.59 -9.40 2.73
CA TRP A 79 10.85 -10.13 2.74
C TRP A 79 10.68 -11.43 1.97
N CYS A 80 11.27 -11.49 0.79
CA CYS A 80 11.16 -12.60 -0.13
C CYS A 80 12.39 -13.50 -0.04
N GLN A 81 12.20 -14.82 -0.07
CA GLN A 81 13.26 -15.81 -0.10
C GLN A 81 13.37 -16.45 -1.47
N PHE A 82 14.58 -16.48 -2.02
CA PHE A 82 14.86 -17.20 -3.26
C PHE A 82 14.99 -18.71 -2.99
N PRO A 83 14.61 -19.55 -3.97
CA PRO A 83 14.87 -20.98 -3.88
C PRO A 83 16.37 -21.26 -3.81
N GLU A 84 16.73 -22.43 -3.27
CA GLU A 84 18.12 -22.89 -3.30
C GLU A 84 18.65 -22.99 -4.75
N PRO A 85 19.94 -22.73 -5.00
CA PRO A 85 20.53 -22.82 -6.32
C PRO A 85 20.31 -24.21 -6.95
N GLY A 86 19.64 -24.25 -8.11
CA GLY A 86 19.34 -25.48 -8.85
C GLY A 86 17.97 -26.11 -8.57
N GLY A 87 17.12 -25.49 -7.75
CA GLY A 87 15.72 -25.88 -7.60
C GLY A 87 14.78 -25.10 -8.53
N ASP A 88 13.74 -25.76 -9.06
CA ASP A 88 12.65 -25.14 -9.84
C ASP A 88 11.66 -24.35 -8.96
N GLY A 89 12.11 -23.85 -7.81
CA GLY A 89 11.27 -23.17 -6.83
C GLY A 89 10.88 -21.75 -7.25
N LYS A 90 9.74 -21.28 -6.75
CA LYS A 90 9.34 -19.87 -6.89
C LYS A 90 9.95 -19.06 -5.75
N ILE A 91 10.23 -17.78 -5.98
CA ILE A 91 10.56 -16.83 -4.92
C ILE A 91 9.37 -16.78 -3.95
N MET A 92 9.57 -16.97 -2.64
CA MET A 92 8.49 -17.02 -1.66
C MET A 92 8.44 -15.73 -0.84
N GLY A 93 7.28 -15.09 -0.77
CA GLY A 93 7.02 -13.95 0.09
C GLY A 93 6.86 -14.38 1.55
N GLY A 94 7.60 -13.73 2.44
CA GLY A 94 7.61 -14.00 3.88
C GLY A 94 7.03 -12.86 4.70
N GLN A 95 7.80 -12.39 5.68
CA GLN A 95 7.36 -11.38 6.64
C GLN A 95 7.08 -10.03 5.95
N ASN A 96 6.04 -9.35 6.43
CA ASN A 96 5.70 -8.00 5.99
C ASN A 96 6.14 -6.97 7.05
N GLU A 97 6.62 -5.83 6.61
CA GLU A 97 6.92 -4.67 7.45
C GLU A 97 6.30 -3.42 6.84
N PHE A 98 5.94 -2.46 7.69
CA PHE A 98 5.25 -1.25 7.28
C PHE A 98 5.94 -0.02 7.84
N GLU A 99 6.08 0.97 6.96
CA GLU A 99 6.50 2.32 7.31
C GLU A 99 5.47 3.30 6.73
N VAL A 100 5.15 4.34 7.49
CA VAL A 100 4.19 5.37 7.06
C VAL A 100 4.90 6.71 7.04
N PHE A 101 4.64 7.49 6.01
CA PHE A 101 5.22 8.80 5.79
C PHE A 101 4.12 9.81 5.46
N GLU A 102 4.18 10.98 6.06
CA GLU A 102 3.35 12.14 5.73
C GLU A 102 4.01 12.99 4.64
N ALA A 103 3.20 13.51 3.72
CA ALA A 103 3.64 14.48 2.71
C ALA A 103 3.83 15.87 3.34
N ASP A 104 5.09 16.29 3.49
CA ASP A 104 5.46 17.65 3.85
C ASP A 104 5.60 18.48 2.56
N PHE A 105 4.50 19.10 2.15
CA PHE A 105 4.45 19.89 0.91
C PHE A 105 5.30 21.17 0.99
N GLU A 106 5.47 21.74 2.19
CA GLU A 106 6.26 22.95 2.40
C GLU A 106 7.73 22.71 2.09
N HIS A 107 8.26 21.56 2.55
CA HIS A 107 9.65 21.17 2.31
C HIS A 107 9.81 20.16 1.16
N SER A 108 8.73 19.82 0.46
CA SER A 108 8.70 18.88 -0.67
C SER A 108 9.36 17.52 -0.36
N ARG A 109 9.05 16.94 0.80
CA ARG A 109 9.66 15.68 1.29
C ARG A 109 8.65 14.76 1.99
N TRP A 110 9.04 13.49 2.14
CA TRP A 110 8.33 12.54 2.99
C TRP A 110 8.86 12.58 4.41
N VAL A 111 7.96 12.63 5.41
CA VAL A 111 8.32 12.62 6.84
C VAL A 111 7.76 11.38 7.49
N LYS A 112 8.64 10.52 8.04
CA LYS A 112 8.22 9.27 8.70
C LYS A 112 7.37 9.56 9.94
N VAL A 113 6.23 8.90 10.05
CA VAL A 113 5.34 8.98 11.22
C VAL A 113 5.33 7.66 11.99
N SER A 114 5.16 7.74 13.31
CA SER A 114 5.11 6.56 14.19
C SER A 114 3.69 6.04 14.43
N THR A 115 2.68 6.81 14.06
CA THR A 115 1.27 6.51 14.28
C THR A 115 0.43 7.04 13.11
N VAL A 116 -0.71 6.40 12.85
CA VAL A 116 -1.74 6.92 11.93
C VAL A 116 -2.87 7.62 12.67
N GLY A 117 -2.80 7.67 14.00
CA GLY A 117 -3.81 8.21 14.92
C GLY A 117 -4.54 7.11 15.68
N ASP A 118 -4.72 7.29 17.00
CA ASP A 118 -5.37 6.32 17.90
C ASP A 118 -6.83 6.00 17.54
N ASP A 119 -7.47 6.87 16.76
CA ASP A 119 -8.84 6.72 16.27
C ASP A 119 -8.93 6.39 14.78
N GLN A 120 -7.80 6.21 14.08
CA GLN A 120 -7.78 5.91 12.65
C GLN A 120 -7.31 4.49 12.37
N VAL A 121 -7.85 3.91 11.31
CA VAL A 121 -7.31 2.71 10.68
C VAL A 121 -7.11 2.96 9.19
N LEU A 122 -6.07 2.37 8.62
CA LEU A 122 -5.83 2.41 7.18
C LEU A 122 -6.19 1.07 6.56
N PHE A 123 -7.00 1.08 5.52
CA PHE A 123 -7.26 -0.06 4.66
C PHE A 123 -6.43 0.09 3.39
N LEU A 124 -5.53 -0.86 3.15
CA LEU A 124 -4.61 -0.85 2.02
C LEU A 124 -5.02 -1.90 1.01
N GLY A 125 -5.06 -1.47 -0.24
CA GLY A 125 -5.21 -2.33 -1.40
C GLY A 125 -4.73 -1.60 -2.64
N ARG A 126 -4.17 -2.35 -3.60
CA ARG A 126 -3.63 -1.80 -4.85
C ARG A 126 -4.54 -0.77 -5.53
N ARG A 127 -5.83 -1.09 -5.65
CA ARG A 127 -6.79 -0.28 -6.42
C ARG A 127 -7.48 0.79 -5.59
N CYS A 128 -7.61 0.56 -4.29
CA CYS A 128 -8.27 1.46 -3.38
C CYS A 128 -7.63 1.31 -2.00
N SER A 129 -7.08 2.41 -1.51
CA SER A 129 -6.65 2.52 -0.12
C SER A 129 -7.41 3.68 0.52
N ARG A 130 -7.82 3.51 1.77
CA ARG A 130 -8.71 4.45 2.44
C ARG A 130 -8.46 4.47 3.94
N SER A 131 -8.57 5.62 4.57
CA SER A 131 -8.60 5.73 6.02
C SER A 131 -10.05 5.72 6.54
N MET A 132 -10.22 5.27 7.77
CA MET A 132 -11.52 5.29 8.44
C MET A 132 -11.34 5.61 9.93
N SER A 133 -12.22 6.46 10.44
CA SER A 133 -12.34 6.68 11.89
C SER A 133 -13.03 5.49 12.55
N VAL A 134 -12.43 4.97 13.61
CA VAL A 134 -12.96 3.86 14.41
C VAL A 134 -13.51 4.26 15.77
N SER A 135 -13.47 5.55 16.10
CA SER A 135 -13.92 6.08 17.39
C SER A 135 -15.36 5.68 17.74
N GLN A 136 -16.25 5.65 16.74
CA GLN A 136 -17.66 5.28 16.91
C GLN A 136 -17.92 3.78 17.09
N TYR A 137 -16.93 2.93 16.79
CA TYR A 137 -17.09 1.47 16.85
C TYR A 137 -16.43 0.85 18.08
N GLY A 138 -15.77 1.65 18.93
CA GLY A 138 -15.01 1.14 20.08
C GLY A 138 -13.86 0.20 19.69
N LEU A 139 -13.43 0.26 18.42
CA LEU A 139 -12.31 -0.53 17.93
C LEU A 139 -11.00 0.25 18.15
N PRO A 140 -9.91 -0.46 18.49
CA PRO A 140 -8.59 0.16 18.58
C PRO A 140 -8.14 0.67 17.21
N GLY A 141 -7.79 1.96 17.12
CA GLY A 141 -7.13 2.54 15.96
C GLY A 141 -5.63 2.25 15.94
N ASP A 142 -4.89 3.09 15.22
CA ASP A 142 -3.46 2.97 14.98
C ASP A 142 -3.07 1.63 14.32
N ARG A 143 -3.86 1.24 13.31
CA ARG A 143 -3.75 -0.06 12.63
C ARG A 143 -3.83 0.07 11.12
N ILE A 144 -3.18 -0.87 10.45
CA ILE A 144 -3.17 -1.02 9.00
C ILE A 144 -3.73 -2.40 8.66
N PHE A 145 -4.85 -2.41 7.96
CA PHE A 145 -5.43 -3.59 7.34
C PHE A 145 -4.95 -3.66 5.89
N PHE A 146 -4.43 -4.79 5.45
CA PHE A 146 -3.93 -4.94 4.09
C PHE A 146 -4.41 -6.24 3.45
N LEU A 147 -4.49 -6.21 2.12
CA LEU A 147 -4.72 -7.37 1.27
C LEU A 147 -3.46 -7.67 0.46
N ASP A 148 -3.36 -8.88 -0.07
CA ASP A 148 -2.32 -9.17 -1.06
C ASP A 148 -2.61 -8.48 -2.39
N ASP A 149 -1.58 -7.81 -2.91
CA ASP A 149 -1.62 -7.13 -4.20
C ASP A 149 -1.18 -8.11 -5.31
N ASP A 150 -1.94 -9.18 -5.55
CA ASP A 150 -1.67 -10.10 -6.65
C ASP A 150 -2.02 -9.47 -8.02
N GLU A 151 -1.09 -9.46 -8.98
CA GLU A 151 -1.43 -9.30 -10.40
C GLU A 151 -1.23 -10.62 -11.14
N ASP A 152 -2.09 -10.85 -12.14
CA ASP A 152 -2.03 -11.96 -13.10
C ASP A 152 -0.72 -11.99 -13.91
N ASN A 153 -0.01 -10.85 -14.03
CA ASN A 153 1.12 -10.70 -14.97
C ASN A 153 2.48 -10.30 -14.34
N ARG A 154 2.57 -10.17 -13.00
CA ARG A 154 3.81 -9.78 -12.30
C ARG A 154 3.90 -10.42 -10.92
N LEU A 155 4.05 -11.75 -10.88
CA LEU A 155 4.39 -12.43 -9.65
C LEU A 155 5.90 -12.27 -9.40
N ASP A 156 6.27 -11.19 -8.72
CA ASP A 156 7.63 -11.00 -8.18
C ASP A 156 7.97 -12.10 -7.15
N TYR A 157 6.95 -12.72 -6.54
CA TYR A 157 7.03 -13.80 -5.56
C TYR A 157 5.69 -14.56 -5.48
N ALA A 158 5.73 -15.77 -4.93
CA ALA A 158 4.60 -16.64 -4.59
C ALA A 158 4.46 -16.77 -3.06
N TYR A 159 3.39 -17.43 -2.62
CA TYR A 159 3.22 -17.82 -1.21
C TYR A 159 2.98 -19.34 -1.17
N ASP A 160 3.33 -19.99 -0.05
CA ASP A 160 3.36 -21.45 0.18
C ASP A 160 1.96 -22.14 0.24
N GLU A 161 0.96 -21.62 -0.49
CA GLU A 161 -0.41 -22.11 -0.69
C GLU A 161 -1.52 -21.79 0.36
N GLU A 162 -2.75 -21.72 -0.19
CA GLU A 162 -4.13 -21.57 0.35
C GLU A 162 -4.60 -20.33 1.14
N LYS A 163 -3.75 -19.49 1.73
CA LYS A 163 -4.24 -18.30 2.49
C LYS A 163 -3.73 -17.00 1.90
N THR A 164 -4.59 -16.29 1.16
CA THR A 164 -4.32 -14.88 0.88
C THR A 164 -4.26 -14.12 2.20
N SER A 165 -3.22 -13.31 2.36
CA SER A 165 -2.89 -12.67 3.62
C SER A 165 -3.69 -11.38 3.77
N PHE A 166 -4.91 -11.52 4.28
CA PHE A 166 -5.46 -10.46 5.09
C PHE A 166 -4.61 -10.37 6.36
N GLY A 167 -3.99 -9.22 6.59
CA GLY A 167 -3.19 -8.98 7.78
C GLY A 167 -3.55 -7.68 8.44
N VAL A 168 -3.31 -7.63 9.75
CA VAL A 168 -3.47 -6.42 10.55
C VAL A 168 -2.11 -6.07 11.13
N TYR A 169 -1.54 -4.95 10.72
CA TYR A 169 -0.34 -4.40 11.31
C TYR A 169 -0.70 -3.36 12.37
N SER A 170 -0.16 -3.50 13.57
CA SER A 170 -0.27 -2.49 14.61
C SER A 170 0.92 -1.54 14.51
N MET A 171 0.64 -0.25 14.28
CA MET A 171 1.68 0.80 14.27
C MET A 171 2.33 0.93 15.66
N ARG A 172 1.54 0.86 16.72
CA ARG A 172 1.99 0.87 18.12
C ARG A 172 2.97 -0.26 18.48
N PHE A 173 2.65 -1.51 18.14
CA PHE A 173 3.49 -2.67 18.49
C PHE A 173 4.53 -3.02 17.42
N ARG A 174 4.43 -2.39 16.25
CA ARG A 174 5.26 -2.67 15.06
C ARG A 174 5.25 -4.14 14.67
N SER A 175 4.11 -4.80 14.84
CA SER A 175 3.95 -6.23 14.63
C SER A 175 2.67 -6.51 13.86
N ILE A 176 2.68 -7.62 13.12
CA ILE A 176 1.50 -8.15 12.46
C ILE A 176 0.74 -9.00 13.48
N GLY A 177 -0.52 -8.66 13.72
CA GLY A 177 -1.48 -9.55 14.35
C GLY A 177 -2.08 -10.48 13.32
N SER A 178 -2.42 -11.71 13.72
CA SER A 178 -3.28 -12.57 12.91
C SER A 178 -4.59 -11.83 12.65
N GLY A 179 -5.03 -11.76 11.39
CA GLY A 179 -6.38 -11.34 11.06
C GLY A 179 -7.43 -12.15 11.82
N ASP A 180 -8.65 -11.63 11.91
CA ASP A 180 -9.77 -12.39 12.51
C ASP A 180 -9.80 -13.80 11.89
N PRO A 181 -9.73 -14.88 12.68
CA PRO A 181 -9.67 -16.26 12.18
C PRO A 181 -10.86 -16.63 11.28
N ASN A 182 -11.94 -15.84 11.30
CA ASN A 182 -13.11 -16.02 10.44
C ASN A 182 -12.99 -15.36 9.06
N ILE A 183 -11.96 -14.56 8.80
CA ILE A 183 -11.73 -13.90 7.51
C ILE A 183 -10.62 -14.66 6.78
N SER A 184 -11.04 -15.65 5.97
CA SER A 184 -10.17 -16.35 5.04
C SER A 184 -10.75 -16.26 3.64
N TRP A 185 -9.95 -15.89 2.65
CA TRP A 185 -10.35 -15.96 1.24
C TRP A 185 -9.51 -17.02 0.54
N LYS A 186 -10.18 -17.98 -0.11
CA LYS A 186 -9.49 -18.98 -0.94
C LYS A 186 -9.13 -18.36 -2.27
N ARG A 187 -7.86 -18.51 -2.65
CA ARG A 187 -7.36 -18.20 -3.99
C ARG A 187 -7.96 -19.25 -4.93
N CYS A 188 -9.07 -18.92 -5.60
CA CYS A 188 -9.64 -19.79 -6.61
C CYS A 188 -8.86 -19.66 -7.93
N ALA A 189 -8.88 -20.69 -8.77
CA ALA A 189 -8.25 -20.67 -10.10
C ALA A 189 -8.81 -19.54 -11.00
N GLU A 190 -9.99 -19.00 -10.65
CA GLU A 190 -10.48 -17.69 -11.09
C GLU A 190 -10.03 -16.61 -10.11
N MET A 191 -9.08 -15.76 -10.52
CA MET A 191 -8.56 -14.64 -9.73
C MET A 191 -9.64 -13.57 -9.49
N TYR A 192 -10.43 -13.69 -8.43
CA TYR A 192 -11.21 -12.57 -7.92
C TYR A 192 -10.31 -11.71 -7.02
N LEU A 193 -9.99 -10.50 -7.47
CA LEU A 193 -9.22 -9.52 -6.69
C LEU A 193 -10.05 -9.09 -5.47
N ALA A 194 -9.55 -9.37 -4.27
CA ALA A 194 -10.16 -8.86 -3.04
C ALA A 194 -10.13 -7.33 -3.04
N ALA A 195 -11.22 -6.70 -2.61
CA ALA A 195 -11.34 -5.25 -2.53
C ALA A 195 -12.05 -4.82 -1.26
N TRP A 196 -11.66 -3.66 -0.74
CA TRP A 196 -12.34 -3.05 0.39
C TRP A 196 -13.65 -2.40 -0.05
N LEU A 197 -14.73 -2.73 0.65
CA LEU A 197 -16.03 -2.08 0.49
C LEU A 197 -16.24 -1.12 1.66
N PHE A 198 -16.53 0.14 1.34
CA PHE A 198 -16.73 1.18 2.33
C PHE A 198 -18.17 1.69 2.29
N PRO A 199 -18.79 1.99 3.44
CA PRO A 199 -20.06 2.70 3.46
C PRO A 199 -19.90 4.10 2.84
N GLN A 200 -21.00 4.69 2.38
CA GLN A 200 -21.01 6.09 1.96
C GLN A 200 -20.74 7.01 3.16
N ASP A 201 -19.90 8.03 2.95
CA ASP A 201 -19.71 9.09 3.94
C ASP A 201 -21.04 9.82 4.10
N ARG A 202 -21.53 9.89 5.35
CA ARG A 202 -22.73 10.65 5.71
C ARG A 202 -22.40 12.11 5.98
#